data_AF-A0A3C1BPI3-F1
#
_entry.id   AF-A0A3C1BPI3-F1
#
_cell.length_a   1.000
_cell.length_b   1.000
_cell.length_c   1.000
_cell.angle_alpha   90.00
_cell.angle_beta   90.00
_cell.angle_gamma   90.00
#
_symmetry.space_group_name_H-M   'P 1'
#
loop_
_entity.id
_entity.type
_entity.pdbx_description
1 polymer ?
#
loop_
_entity_poly.entity_id
_entity_poly.type
_entity_poly.pdbx_seq_one_letter_code
_entity_poly.pdbx_strand_id
1 'polypeptide(L)'
;MCRPIQRRSVFRPKSFTAFLRRNPRGKWIIVSRRLRVTGHNFRFWNFGKGGSSMGRLAGKTAFISGGARGLGAEMARLLHGEGANVMVTDILEEEGHALANDHENMTFMAHDVLQEDQWVTTIAATKEAYGGLDILVNNAGIAHNYTTIEETTLEQWRKVVGIDLDAVFLGCKHGVGLMKENGGGSIINISSIYGIVGSAGQGPYQ
;
A
#
# COMPACT_ATOMS: atom_id res chain seq x y z
N MET A 1 2.78 -56.13 -20.81
CA MET A 1 1.39 -55.95 -20.30
C MET A 1 1.40 -54.91 -19.20
N CYS A 2 0.60 -53.86 -19.36
CA CYS A 2 0.55 -52.66 -18.51
C CYS A 2 0.15 -52.96 -17.05
N ARG A 3 0.79 -52.29 -16.09
CA ARG A 3 0.29 -52.14 -14.72
C ARG A 3 -0.07 -50.67 -14.44
N PRO A 4 -1.03 -50.38 -13.55
CA PRO A 4 -1.82 -49.15 -13.56
C PRO A 4 -1.14 -48.02 -12.79
N ILE A 5 -1.30 -46.79 -13.30
CA ILE A 5 -0.91 -45.55 -12.62
C ILE A 5 -1.92 -45.29 -11.49
N GLN A 6 -1.45 -45.35 -10.23
CA GLN A 6 -2.21 -44.90 -9.07
C GLN A 6 -2.42 -43.39 -9.13
N ARG A 7 -3.68 -42.94 -9.14
CA ARG A 7 -4.05 -41.54 -8.96
C ARG A 7 -4.21 -41.26 -7.45
N ARG A 8 -3.40 -40.37 -6.90
CA ARG A 8 -3.70 -39.71 -5.62
C ARG A 8 -4.29 -38.34 -5.92
N SER A 9 -5.51 -38.10 -5.46
CA SER A 9 -6.20 -36.82 -5.52
C SER A 9 -5.94 -36.04 -4.24
N VAL A 10 -5.41 -34.82 -4.33
CA VAL A 10 -5.47 -33.84 -3.24
C VAL A 10 -5.86 -32.49 -3.84
N PHE A 11 -7.05 -32.03 -3.46
CA PHE A 11 -7.61 -30.68 -3.53
C PHE A 11 -7.80 -29.99 -4.91
N ARG A 12 -9.05 -29.55 -5.17
CA ARG A 12 -9.46 -28.72 -6.32
C ARG A 12 -10.09 -27.41 -5.83
N PRO A 13 -9.65 -26.25 -6.34
CA PRO A 13 -10.53 -25.13 -6.62
C PRO A 13 -10.82 -25.05 -8.14
N LYS A 14 -12.06 -24.72 -8.50
CA LYS A 14 -12.57 -24.68 -9.86
C LYS A 14 -12.03 -23.45 -10.61
N SER A 15 -11.05 -23.63 -11.50
CA SER A 15 -10.90 -22.91 -12.79
C SER A 15 -9.48 -22.89 -13.39
N PHE A 16 -8.58 -23.86 -13.14
CA PHE A 16 -7.37 -24.01 -13.98
C PHE A 16 -6.94 -25.48 -14.05
N THR A 17 -6.84 -26.05 -15.25
CA THR A 17 -6.26 -27.39 -15.45
C THR A 17 -4.87 -27.23 -16.06
N ALA A 18 -3.85 -27.23 -15.21
CA ALA A 18 -2.45 -27.24 -15.63
C ALA A 18 -1.97 -28.71 -15.73
N PHE A 19 -1.38 -29.09 -16.86
CA PHE A 19 -0.78 -30.42 -17.03
C PHE A 19 0.74 -30.34 -16.87
N LEU A 20 1.31 -31.27 -16.10
CA LEU A 20 2.75 -31.46 -15.96
C LEU A 20 3.25 -32.47 -17.00
N ARG A 21 4.28 -32.11 -17.76
CA ARG A 21 4.99 -33.02 -18.70
C ARG A 21 6.49 -33.00 -18.40
N ARG A 22 7.19 -34.10 -18.62
CA ARG A 22 8.66 -34.13 -18.60
C ARG A 22 9.24 -33.70 -19.95
N ASN A 23 10.26 -32.85 -19.93
CA ASN A 23 11.02 -32.50 -21.14
C ASN A 23 12.04 -33.63 -21.50
N PRO A 24 12.70 -33.57 -22.67
CA PRO A 24 13.68 -34.57 -23.10
C PRO A 24 14.91 -34.73 -22.18
N ARG A 25 15.13 -33.78 -21.25
CA ARG A 25 16.18 -33.81 -20.22
C ARG A 25 15.63 -34.21 -18.84
N GLY A 26 14.42 -34.77 -18.77
CA GLY A 26 13.81 -35.33 -17.55
C GLY A 26 13.21 -34.31 -16.57
N LYS A 27 13.22 -33.01 -16.86
CA LYS A 27 12.66 -31.97 -15.96
C LYS A 27 11.15 -31.82 -16.14
N TRP A 28 10.43 -31.63 -15.02
CA TRP A 28 9.00 -31.34 -15.01
C TRP A 28 8.74 -29.91 -15.48
N ILE A 29 7.84 -29.75 -16.45
CA ILE A 29 7.39 -28.46 -16.99
C ILE A 29 5.86 -28.40 -16.99
N ILE A 30 5.33 -27.23 -16.67
CA ILE A 30 3.90 -26.93 -16.69
C ILE A 30 3.52 -26.47 -18.10
N VAL A 31 2.52 -27.10 -18.72
CA VAL A 31 1.98 -26.70 -20.02
C VAL A 31 0.56 -26.18 -19.81
N SER A 32 0.33 -24.89 -20.05
CA SER A 32 -1.01 -24.30 -20.12
C SER A 32 -1.38 -24.00 -21.58
N ARG A 33 -2.62 -24.30 -21.97
CA ARG A 33 -3.16 -23.89 -23.28
C ARG A 33 -3.39 -22.38 -23.25
N ARG A 34 -2.71 -21.63 -24.12
CA ARG A 34 -2.90 -20.19 -24.31
C ARG A 34 -4.15 -19.96 -25.18
N LEU A 35 -5.17 -19.28 -24.65
CA LEU A 35 -6.18 -18.61 -25.47
C LEU A 35 -5.51 -17.40 -26.16
N ARG A 36 -5.77 -17.25 -27.45
CA ARG A 36 -5.18 -16.21 -28.29
C ARG A 36 -6.13 -15.00 -28.27
N VAL A 37 -5.74 -13.93 -27.57
CA VAL A 37 -6.34 -12.59 -27.71
C VAL A 37 -5.30 -11.72 -28.41
N THR A 38 -5.66 -11.21 -29.58
CA THR A 38 -4.83 -10.35 -30.43
C THR A 38 -4.94 -8.89 -30.00
N GLY A 39 -3.78 -8.21 -29.95
CA GLY A 39 -3.69 -6.75 -29.87
C GLY A 39 -3.66 -6.22 -28.45
N HIS A 40 -2.46 -6.06 -27.90
CA HIS A 40 -1.96 -5.02 -26.98
C HIS A 40 -0.61 -5.55 -26.46
N ASN A 41 0.47 -4.78 -26.62
CA ASN A 41 1.82 -5.16 -26.19
C ASN A 41 1.90 -5.20 -24.66
N PHE A 42 1.54 -6.33 -24.06
CA PHE A 42 1.88 -6.61 -22.67
C PHE A 42 3.37 -6.95 -22.58
N ARG A 43 4.14 -6.01 -22.02
CA ARG A 43 5.51 -6.27 -21.56
C ARG A 43 5.40 -7.19 -20.34
N PHE A 44 5.52 -8.50 -20.55
CA PHE A 44 5.64 -9.46 -19.46
C PHE A 44 6.99 -9.22 -18.77
N TRP A 45 6.94 -8.72 -17.53
CA TRP A 45 8.09 -8.72 -16.64
C TRP A 45 8.42 -10.17 -16.27
N ASN A 46 9.54 -10.67 -16.78
CA ASN A 46 10.11 -11.94 -16.33
C ASN A 46 10.75 -11.70 -14.96
N PHE A 47 10.14 -12.22 -13.89
CA PHE A 47 10.85 -12.40 -12.62
C PHE A 47 11.87 -13.53 -12.79
N GLY A 48 13.04 -13.17 -13.30
CA GLY A 48 14.21 -14.03 -13.29
C GLY A 48 14.66 -14.26 -11.86
N LYS A 49 14.69 -15.52 -11.42
CA LYS A 49 15.48 -15.93 -10.25
C LYS A 49 16.96 -15.77 -10.61
N GLY A 50 17.59 -14.68 -10.19
CA GLY A 50 19.02 -14.46 -10.39
C GLY A 50 19.51 -13.13 -9.84
N GLY A 51 20.23 -13.19 -8.71
CA GLY A 51 20.88 -12.07 -8.04
C GLY A 51 20.38 -11.93 -6.61
N SER A 52 21.28 -11.87 -5.62
CA SER A 52 20.97 -11.42 -4.26
C SER A 52 20.54 -9.95 -4.32
N SER A 53 19.29 -9.69 -4.69
CA SER A 53 18.80 -8.33 -4.89
C SER A 53 18.36 -7.76 -3.55
N MET A 54 19.13 -6.81 -3.02
CA MET A 54 18.57 -5.87 -2.04
C MET A 54 17.26 -5.32 -2.62
N GLY A 55 16.19 -5.32 -1.82
CA GLY A 55 14.86 -4.90 -2.28
C GLY A 55 14.90 -3.50 -2.91
N ARG A 56 13.92 -3.17 -3.78
CA ARG A 56 13.97 -1.94 -4.57
C ARG A 56 14.01 -0.67 -3.73
N LEU A 57 13.63 -0.76 -2.47
CA LEU A 57 13.58 0.32 -1.50
C LEU A 57 14.55 0.12 -0.33
N ALA A 58 15.55 -0.76 -0.49
CA ALA A 58 16.54 -1.02 0.54
C ALA A 58 17.19 0.27 1.07
N GLY A 59 17.05 0.50 2.37
CA GLY A 59 17.61 1.67 3.06
C GLY A 59 16.84 2.98 2.83
N LYS A 60 15.67 2.93 2.17
CA LYS A 60 14.76 4.07 2.04
C LYS A 60 13.82 4.15 3.23
N THR A 61 13.43 5.36 3.61
CA THR A 61 12.45 5.57 4.68
C THR A 61 11.11 6.00 4.13
N ALA A 62 10.06 5.29 4.51
CA ALA A 62 8.68 5.59 4.18
C ALA A 62 7.88 6.04 5.41
N PHE A 63 7.06 7.07 5.24
CA PHE A 63 6.06 7.52 6.21
C PHE A 63 4.67 7.30 5.64
N ILE A 64 3.76 6.68 6.40
CA ILE A 64 2.40 6.38 5.96
C ILE A 64 1.42 6.87 7.04
N SER A 65 0.53 7.79 6.68
CA SER A 65 -0.61 8.17 7.54
C SER A 65 -1.81 7.23 7.33
N GLY A 66 -2.60 7.00 8.37
CA GLY A 66 -3.73 6.06 8.31
C GLY A 66 -3.30 4.62 8.04
N GLY A 67 -2.11 4.23 8.52
CA GLY A 67 -1.43 3.01 8.12
C GLY A 67 -1.73 1.77 8.96
N ALA A 68 -2.56 1.86 10.01
CA ALA A 68 -2.79 0.74 10.91
C ALA A 68 -3.64 -0.39 10.28
N ARG A 69 -4.45 -0.08 9.25
CA ARG A 69 -5.32 -1.07 8.58
C ARG A 69 -5.56 -0.75 7.10
N GLY A 70 -6.29 -1.64 6.42
CA GLY A 70 -6.75 -1.43 5.05
C GLY A 70 -5.61 -1.19 4.05
N LEU A 71 -5.80 -0.26 3.12
CA LEU A 71 -4.80 0.08 2.11
C LEU A 71 -3.48 0.53 2.72
N GLY A 72 -3.52 1.32 3.80
CA GLY A 72 -2.35 1.81 4.51
C GLY A 72 -1.47 0.68 5.03
N ALA A 73 -2.06 -0.30 5.70
CA ALA A 73 -1.34 -1.47 6.21
C ALA A 73 -0.74 -2.33 5.09
N GLU A 74 -1.47 -2.55 3.99
CA GLU A 74 -0.93 -3.29 2.85
C GLU A 74 0.23 -2.55 2.18
N MET A 75 0.14 -1.22 2.04
CA MET A 75 1.25 -0.41 1.55
C MET A 75 2.45 -0.48 2.48
N ALA A 76 2.25 -0.43 3.81
CA ALA A 76 3.32 -0.58 4.79
C ALA A 76 4.06 -1.92 4.62
N ARG A 77 3.33 -3.03 4.53
CA ARG A 77 3.92 -4.37 4.32
C ARG A 77 4.65 -4.48 2.98
N LEU A 78 4.10 -3.91 1.91
CA LEU A 78 4.73 -3.93 0.59
C LEU A 78 6.04 -3.12 0.56
N LEU A 79 6.04 -1.91 1.11
CA LEU A 79 7.24 -1.06 1.15
C LEU A 79 8.32 -1.70 2.04
N HIS A 80 7.93 -2.22 3.22
CA HIS A 80 8.83 -2.99 4.09
C HIS A 80 9.40 -4.23 3.40
N GLY A 81 8.56 -4.99 2.67
CA GLY A 81 8.99 -6.17 1.91
C GLY A 81 10.01 -5.87 0.81
N GLU A 82 10.05 -4.63 0.32
CA GLU A 82 11.07 -4.11 -0.60
C GLU A 82 12.28 -3.50 0.11
N GLY A 83 12.40 -3.65 1.44
CA GLY A 83 13.55 -3.26 2.26
C GLY A 83 13.51 -1.83 2.81
N ALA A 84 12.36 -1.16 2.77
CA ALA A 84 12.22 0.17 3.36
C ALA A 84 12.12 0.10 4.90
N ASN A 85 12.65 1.12 5.57
CA ASN A 85 12.25 1.46 6.93
C ASN A 85 10.87 2.13 6.86
N VAL A 86 9.95 1.77 7.75
CA VAL A 86 8.56 2.27 7.67
C VAL A 86 8.14 2.91 8.99
N MET A 87 7.71 4.16 8.93
CA MET A 87 6.94 4.83 9.97
C MET A 87 5.46 4.72 9.61
N VAL A 88 4.71 3.98 10.41
CA VAL A 88 3.25 3.87 10.34
C VAL A 88 2.65 4.82 11.35
N THR A 89 1.68 5.64 10.95
CA THR A 89 0.95 6.50 11.87
C THR A 89 -0.56 6.35 11.69
N ASP A 90 -1.30 6.38 12.80
CA ASP A 90 -2.76 6.22 12.82
C ASP A 90 -3.32 6.66 14.18
N ILE A 91 -4.64 6.83 14.27
CA ILE A 91 -5.34 6.97 15.56
C ILE A 91 -5.64 5.62 16.20
N LEU A 92 -5.54 4.52 15.45
CA LEU A 92 -5.80 3.15 15.90
C LEU A 92 -4.53 2.53 16.49
N GLU A 93 -4.30 2.79 17.78
CA GLU A 93 -3.07 2.38 18.46
C GLU A 93 -2.85 0.87 18.53
N GLU A 94 -3.89 0.10 18.88
CA GLU A 94 -3.77 -1.35 19.07
C GLU A 94 -3.37 -2.05 17.75
N GLU A 95 -4.10 -1.77 16.67
CA GLU A 95 -3.82 -2.34 15.35
C GLU A 95 -2.49 -1.85 14.78
N GLY A 96 -2.16 -0.58 15.01
CA GLY A 96 -0.90 0.02 14.58
C GLY A 96 0.32 -0.63 15.23
N HIS A 97 0.27 -0.79 16.56
CA HIS A 97 1.31 -1.50 17.30
C HIS A 97 1.40 -2.97 16.90
N ALA A 98 0.27 -3.66 16.73
CA ALA A 98 0.26 -5.04 16.27
C ALA A 98 0.95 -5.18 14.90
N LEU A 99 0.64 -4.31 13.95
CA LEU A 99 1.27 -4.29 12.63
C LEU A 99 2.79 -4.06 12.71
N ALA A 100 3.23 -3.06 13.47
CA ALA A 100 4.64 -2.72 13.57
C ALA A 100 5.45 -3.82 14.28
N ASN A 101 4.90 -4.43 15.34
CA ASN A 101 5.60 -5.48 16.11
C ASN A 101 5.88 -6.74 15.28
N ASP A 102 5.10 -6.99 14.22
CA ASP A 102 5.31 -8.12 13.31
C ASP A 102 6.42 -7.89 12.27
N HIS A 103 6.99 -6.68 12.18
CA HIS A 103 7.93 -6.29 11.13
C HIS A 103 9.15 -5.54 11.69
N GLU A 104 10.35 -6.02 11.39
CA GLU A 104 11.58 -5.29 11.74
C GLU A 104 11.68 -3.96 10.96
N ASN A 105 12.29 -2.94 11.55
CA ASN A 105 12.41 -1.60 10.94
C ASN A 105 11.05 -0.98 10.54
N MET A 106 9.97 -1.41 11.19
CA MET A 106 8.67 -0.77 11.16
C MET A 106 8.37 -0.23 12.56
N THR A 107 7.97 1.03 12.64
CA THR A 107 7.60 1.70 13.89
C THR A 107 6.21 2.26 13.74
N PHE A 108 5.44 2.23 14.83
CA PHE A 108 4.13 2.87 14.91
C PHE A 108 4.16 4.09 15.84
N MET A 109 3.41 5.13 15.47
CA MET A 109 3.08 6.25 16.36
C MET A 109 1.61 6.65 16.25
N ALA A 110 0.99 6.93 17.39
CA ALA A 110 -0.33 7.56 17.44
C ALA A 110 -0.28 8.94 16.77
N HIS A 111 -1.23 9.20 15.87
CA HIS A 111 -1.27 10.43 15.09
C HIS A 111 -2.69 10.73 14.58
N ASP A 112 -3.29 11.79 15.11
CA ASP A 112 -4.43 12.46 14.51
C ASP A 112 -3.94 13.46 13.46
N VAL A 113 -4.21 13.15 12.19
CA VAL A 113 -3.75 13.93 11.04
C VAL A 113 -4.37 15.33 10.94
N LEU A 114 -5.41 15.63 11.73
CA LEU A 114 -5.96 16.98 11.87
C LEU A 114 -5.16 17.87 12.83
N GLN A 115 -4.27 17.29 13.63
CA GLN A 115 -3.46 18.00 14.62
C GLN A 115 -2.08 18.32 14.04
N GLU A 116 -1.85 19.58 13.68
CA GLU A 116 -0.61 20.01 13.04
C GLU A 116 0.64 19.78 13.91
N ASP A 117 0.53 19.92 15.23
CA ASP A 117 1.61 19.64 16.17
C ASP A 117 2.03 18.16 16.14
N GLN A 118 1.09 17.25 15.93
CA GLN A 118 1.39 15.82 15.81
C GLN A 118 2.12 15.49 14.51
N TRP A 119 1.88 16.22 13.41
CA TRP A 119 2.72 16.12 12.21
C TRP A 119 4.17 16.51 12.48
N VAL A 120 4.40 17.59 13.23
CA VAL A 120 5.76 18.01 13.62
C VAL A 120 6.44 16.91 14.43
N THR A 121 5.75 16.37 15.43
CA THR A 121 6.29 15.32 16.30
C THR A 121 6.58 14.02 15.56
N THR A 122 5.66 13.55 14.71
CA THR A 122 5.81 12.28 13.99
C THR A 122 6.88 12.34 12.91
N ILE A 123 7.02 13.46 12.20
CA ILE A 123 8.11 13.68 11.23
C ILE A 123 9.46 13.76 11.95
N ALA A 124 9.55 14.44 13.10
CA ALA A 124 10.77 14.48 13.90
C ALA A 124 11.18 13.09 14.39
N ALA A 125 10.23 12.29 14.88
CA ALA A 125 10.49 10.92 15.31
C ALA A 125 10.89 10.01 14.14
N THR A 126 10.35 10.24 12.93
CA THR A 126 10.78 9.52 11.72
C THR A 126 12.25 9.80 11.40
N LYS A 127 12.67 11.07 11.52
CA LYS A 127 14.07 11.46 11.35
C LYS A 127 14.96 10.82 12.43
N GLU A 128 14.51 10.80 13.67
CA GLU A 128 15.27 10.19 14.78
C GLU A 128 15.45 8.68 14.58
N ALA A 129 14.37 7.98 14.21
CA ALA A 129 14.39 6.53 14.03
C ALA A 129 15.22 6.09 12.82
N TYR A 130 15.15 6.81 11.70
CA TYR A 130 15.64 6.32 10.41
C TYR A 130 16.56 7.29 9.65
N GLY A 131 16.86 8.45 10.23
CA GLY A 131 17.79 9.44 9.67
C GLY A 131 17.22 10.37 8.59
N GLY A 132 16.03 10.08 8.04
CA GLY A 132 15.38 10.95 7.06
C GLY A 132 14.11 10.36 6.45
N LEU A 133 13.63 10.95 5.36
CA LEU A 133 12.39 10.58 4.68
C LEU A 133 12.56 10.58 3.16
N ASP A 134 12.26 9.46 2.51
CA ASP A 134 12.32 9.31 1.04
C ASP A 134 10.93 9.20 0.42
N ILE A 135 9.96 8.66 1.15
CA ILE A 135 8.61 8.34 0.65
C ILE A 135 7.57 8.84 1.65
N LEU A 136 6.74 9.78 1.24
CA LEU A 136 5.58 10.21 2.01
C LEU A 136 4.31 9.65 1.38
N VAL A 137 3.54 8.88 2.13
CA VAL A 137 2.24 8.38 1.71
C VAL A 137 1.15 9.02 2.56
N ASN A 138 0.46 9.99 1.99
CA ASN A 138 -0.74 10.58 2.58
C ASN A 138 -1.92 9.65 2.26
N ASN A 139 -2.22 8.73 3.17
CA ASN A 139 -3.23 7.70 3.00
C ASN A 139 -4.43 7.83 3.96
N ALA A 140 -4.27 8.50 5.11
CA ALA A 140 -5.41 8.81 5.97
C ALA A 140 -6.52 9.48 5.15
N GLY A 141 -7.73 8.93 5.24
CA GLY A 141 -8.87 9.38 4.45
C GLY A 141 -10.17 8.77 4.95
N ILE A 142 -11.28 9.50 4.83
CA ILE A 142 -12.61 9.02 5.23
C ILE A 142 -13.68 9.35 4.19
N ALA A 143 -14.56 8.39 3.92
CA ALA A 143 -15.85 8.71 3.30
C ALA A 143 -16.91 8.91 4.39
N HIS A 144 -17.98 9.63 4.05
CA HIS A 144 -19.18 9.68 4.89
C HIS A 144 -20.32 8.87 4.26
N ASN A 145 -21.34 8.57 5.06
CA ASN A 145 -22.54 7.87 4.60
C ASN A 145 -23.26 8.70 3.53
N TYR A 146 -23.73 8.06 2.46
CA TYR A 146 -24.47 8.72 1.39
C TYR A 146 -25.60 9.60 1.95
N THR A 147 -25.51 10.92 1.72
CA THR A 147 -26.51 11.90 2.16
C THR A 147 -26.62 13.03 1.14
N THR A 148 -27.81 13.61 1.00
CA THR A 148 -27.98 14.73 0.07
C THR A 148 -27.17 15.95 0.53
N ILE A 149 -26.81 16.84 -0.40
CA ILE A 149 -26.03 18.03 -0.04
C ILE A 149 -26.81 18.96 0.92
N GLU A 150 -28.14 19.00 0.80
CA GLU A 150 -29.02 19.80 1.67
C GLU A 150 -29.06 19.29 3.11
N GLU A 151 -28.85 17.98 3.30
CA GLU A 151 -28.82 17.33 4.61
C GLU A 151 -27.39 17.18 5.17
N THR A 152 -26.38 17.50 4.36
CA THR A 152 -24.98 17.45 4.80
C THR A 152 -24.72 18.57 5.79
N THR A 153 -24.36 18.21 7.02
CA THR A 153 -23.99 19.19 8.04
C THR A 153 -22.61 19.79 7.76
N LEU A 154 -22.40 21.03 8.23
CA LEU A 154 -21.09 21.68 8.14
C LEU A 154 -20.00 20.91 8.90
N GLU A 155 -20.36 20.22 9.99
CA GLU A 155 -19.44 19.37 10.74
C GLU A 155 -18.96 18.18 9.90
N GLN A 156 -19.87 17.46 9.25
CA GLN A 156 -19.53 16.36 8.35
C GLN A 156 -18.63 16.82 7.20
N TRP A 157 -19.00 17.94 6.57
CA TRP A 157 -18.19 18.56 5.52
C TRP A 157 -16.77 18.84 6.00
N ARG A 158 -16.62 19.57 7.12
CA ARG A 158 -15.32 19.95 7.68
C ARG A 158 -14.49 18.74 8.08
N LYS A 159 -15.13 17.69 8.61
CA LYS A 159 -14.41 16.48 8.99
C LYS A 159 -13.82 15.76 7.78
N VAL A 160 -14.60 15.57 6.71
CA VAL A 160 -14.12 14.92 5.49
C VAL A 160 -13.05 15.78 4.82
N VAL A 161 -13.33 17.08 4.59
CA VAL A 161 -12.35 18.00 3.98
C VAL A 161 -11.07 18.11 4.81
N GLY A 162 -11.18 18.18 6.14
CA GLY A 162 -10.01 18.25 7.00
C GLY A 162 -9.11 17.01 6.87
N ILE A 163 -9.70 15.82 6.89
CA ILE A 163 -8.92 14.57 6.83
C ILE A 163 -8.41 14.31 5.41
N ASP A 164 -9.19 14.62 4.38
CA ASP A 164 -8.86 14.23 3.00
C ASP A 164 -8.07 15.31 2.24
N LEU A 165 -8.10 16.57 2.70
CA LEU A 165 -7.38 17.69 2.06
C LEU A 165 -6.42 18.39 3.02
N ASP A 166 -6.86 18.87 4.18
CA ASP A 166 -5.99 19.64 5.09
C ASP A 166 -4.83 18.76 5.60
N ALA A 167 -5.11 17.51 5.97
CA ALA A 167 -4.08 16.55 6.37
C ALA A 167 -3.07 16.27 5.26
N VAL A 168 -3.49 16.19 4.00
CA VAL A 168 -2.58 16.01 2.85
C VAL A 168 -1.65 17.22 2.69
N PHE A 169 -2.20 18.43 2.86
CA PHE A 169 -1.42 19.65 2.90
C PHE A 169 -0.41 19.61 4.06
N LEU A 170 -0.83 19.26 5.27
CA LEU A 170 0.05 19.18 6.45
C LEU A 170 1.17 18.16 6.25
N GLY A 171 0.84 16.98 5.72
CA GLY A 171 1.84 15.97 5.37
C GLY A 171 2.87 16.50 4.37
N CYS A 172 2.44 17.20 3.32
CA CYS A 172 3.36 17.82 2.38
C CYS A 172 4.19 18.93 3.04
N LYS A 173 3.57 19.82 3.82
CA LYS A 173 4.22 20.94 4.50
C LYS A 173 5.37 20.47 5.39
N HIS A 174 5.12 19.46 6.21
CA HIS A 174 6.10 18.97 7.19
C HIS A 174 7.04 17.91 6.61
N GLY A 175 6.55 17.02 5.73
CA GLY A 175 7.36 15.98 5.11
C GLY A 175 8.38 16.51 4.10
N VAL A 176 8.02 17.49 3.26
CA VAL A 176 8.94 18.04 2.23
C VAL A 176 10.21 18.62 2.82
N GLY A 177 10.14 19.24 4.00
CA GLY A 177 11.30 19.77 4.71
C GLY A 177 12.36 18.68 4.92
N LEU A 178 11.95 17.57 5.52
CA LEU A 178 12.82 16.43 5.78
C LEU A 178 13.30 15.73 4.49
N MET A 179 12.42 15.61 3.49
CA MET A 179 12.79 14.99 2.20
C MET A 179 13.87 15.77 1.46
N LYS A 180 13.88 17.11 1.57
CA LYS A 180 14.93 17.95 0.94
C LYS A 180 16.31 17.68 1.54
N GLU A 181 16.40 17.42 2.84
CA GLU A 181 17.67 17.05 3.50
C GLU A 181 18.24 15.74 2.95
N ASN A 182 17.38 14.82 2.52
CA ASN A 182 17.75 13.53 1.91
C ASN A 182 18.03 13.60 0.39
N GLY A 183 18.00 14.79 -0.21
CA GLY A 183 18.20 14.97 -1.66
C GLY A 183 16.94 14.75 -2.50
N GLY A 184 15.76 14.73 -1.87
CA GLY A 184 14.46 14.58 -2.52
C GLY A 184 13.79 13.23 -2.23
N GLY A 185 12.65 12.98 -2.87
CA GLY A 185 11.88 11.76 -2.66
C GLY A 185 10.57 11.74 -3.45
N SER A 186 9.65 10.86 -3.06
CA SER A 186 8.33 10.72 -3.67
C SER A 186 7.21 11.01 -2.67
N ILE A 187 6.21 11.78 -3.10
CA ILE A 187 4.97 12.00 -2.36
C ILE A 187 3.84 11.29 -3.09
N ILE A 188 3.09 10.48 -2.36
CA ILE A 188 1.97 9.68 -2.84
C ILE A 188 0.74 10.11 -2.07
N ASN A 189 -0.17 10.80 -2.73
CA ASN A 189 -1.45 11.19 -2.17
C ASN A 189 -2.51 10.19 -2.64
N ILE A 190 -3.08 9.44 -1.72
CA ILE A 190 -4.16 8.51 -2.04
C ILE A 190 -5.43 9.33 -2.29
N SER A 191 -6.06 9.06 -3.42
CA SER A 191 -7.30 9.70 -3.83
C SER A 191 -8.32 8.63 -4.23
N SER A 192 -9.48 9.05 -4.68
CA SER A 192 -10.55 8.20 -5.17
C SER A 192 -10.86 8.53 -6.63
N ILE A 193 -11.55 7.61 -7.31
CA ILE A 193 -12.21 7.95 -8.58
C ILE A 193 -13.13 9.17 -8.42
N TYR A 194 -13.67 9.38 -7.21
CA TYR A 194 -14.53 10.51 -6.90
C TYR A 194 -13.82 11.87 -6.89
N GLY A 195 -12.49 11.92 -6.84
CA GLY A 195 -11.75 13.17 -7.09
C GLY A 195 -11.74 13.60 -8.56
N ILE A 196 -12.32 12.81 -9.47
CA ILE A 196 -12.40 13.11 -10.91
C ILE A 196 -13.85 13.07 -11.42
N VAL A 197 -14.73 12.29 -10.79
CA VAL A 197 -16.15 12.18 -11.16
C VAL A 197 -17.06 12.32 -9.94
N GLY A 198 -18.13 13.10 -10.06
CA GLY A 198 -19.10 13.23 -8.97
C GLY A 198 -19.95 11.98 -8.75
N SER A 199 -20.37 11.76 -7.51
CA SER A 199 -21.33 10.72 -7.11
C SER A 199 -22.44 11.33 -6.26
N ALA A 200 -23.68 10.97 -6.58
CA ALA A 200 -24.83 11.43 -5.81
C ALA A 200 -24.69 10.95 -4.36
N GLY A 201 -24.80 11.89 -3.42
CA GLY A 201 -24.73 11.62 -1.98
C GLY A 201 -23.33 11.66 -1.36
N GLN A 202 -22.29 12.02 -2.11
CA GLN A 202 -20.88 12.06 -1.66
C GLN A 202 -20.29 13.48 -1.72
N GLY A 203 -21.09 14.51 -1.49
CA GLY A 203 -20.70 15.92 -1.71
C GLY A 203 -19.36 16.31 -1.05
N PRO A 204 -19.16 16.04 0.25
CA PRO A 204 -17.87 16.25 0.93
C PRO A 204 -16.67 15.44 0.44
N TYR A 205 -16.87 14.28 -0.21
CA TYR A 205 -15.82 13.29 -0.52
C TYR A 205 -15.36 13.32 -2.00
N GLN A 206 -15.83 14.29 -2.77
CA GLN A 206 -15.58 14.41 -4.21
C GLN A 206 -14.95 15.75 -4.58
#